data_AF-A0A820P3C7-F1
#
_entry.id   AF-A0A820P3C7-F1
#
_cell.length_a   1.000
_cell.length_b   1.000
_cell.length_c   1.000
_cell.angle_alpha   90.00
_cell.angle_beta   90.00
_cell.angle_gamma   90.00
#
_symmetry.space_group_name_H-M   'P 1'
#
loop_
_entity.id
_entity.type
_entity.pdbx_description
1 polymer ?
#
loop_
_entity_poly.entity_id
_entity_poly.type
_entity_poly.pdbx_seq_one_letter_code
_entity_poly.pdbx_strand_id
1 'polypeptide(L)'
;LVNDMGLDLASPEAKQFAFTQVKQKLGGLRIYMTNTTPAMRNAIDDAEDKAARTCELCGEQGSANEGSSGYIVTLCARCATHNRCN
;
A
#
# COMPACT_ATOMS: atom_id res chain seq x y z
N LEU A 1 -22.87 2.46 -7.94
CA LEU A 1 -21.77 3.28 -8.49
C LEU A 1 -20.59 2.34 -8.58
N VAL A 2 -20.31 1.80 -9.75
CA VAL A 2 -19.08 1.02 -9.91
C VAL A 2 -17.92 2.00 -9.89
N ASN A 3 -16.98 1.82 -8.97
CA ASN A 3 -15.73 2.59 -9.00
C ASN A 3 -14.88 2.09 -10.19
N ASP A 4 -13.87 2.86 -10.59
CA ASP A 4 -12.94 2.58 -11.71
C ASP A 4 -12.28 1.18 -11.68
N MET A 5 -12.37 0.48 -10.55
CA MET A 5 -11.88 -0.88 -10.32
C MET A 5 -12.94 -1.99 -10.53
N GLY A 6 -14.12 -1.68 -11.07
CA GLY A 6 -15.17 -2.66 -11.40
C GLY A 6 -15.87 -3.29 -10.19
N LEU A 7 -15.63 -2.80 -8.98
CA LEU A 7 -16.25 -3.30 -7.75
C LEU A 7 -17.48 -2.45 -7.39
N ASP A 8 -18.68 -3.05 -7.39
CA ASP A 8 -19.88 -2.40 -6.86
C ASP A 8 -19.92 -2.52 -5.34
N LEU A 9 -19.40 -1.50 -4.66
CA LEU A 9 -19.42 -1.43 -3.19
C LEU A 9 -20.83 -1.34 -2.60
N ALA A 10 -21.86 -1.12 -3.43
CA ALA A 10 -23.26 -1.13 -2.99
C ALA A 10 -23.86 -2.55 -2.95
N SER A 11 -23.17 -3.56 -3.47
CA SER A 11 -23.63 -4.96 -3.48
C SER A 11 -23.77 -5.53 -2.05
N PRO A 12 -24.71 -6.47 -1.83
CA PRO A 12 -24.84 -7.18 -0.56
C PRO A 12 -23.54 -7.86 -0.10
N GLU A 13 -22.77 -8.39 -1.04
CA GLU A 13 -21.49 -9.06 -0.80
C GLU A 13 -20.42 -8.05 -0.32
N ALA A 14 -20.34 -6.88 -0.96
CA ALA A 14 -19.40 -5.82 -0.58
C ALA A 14 -19.72 -5.18 0.78
N LYS A 15 -21.01 -5.18 1.18
CA LYS A 15 -21.42 -4.79 2.55
C LYS A 15 -20.85 -5.70 3.61
N GLN A 16 -20.49 -6.95 3.28
CA GLN A 16 -19.89 -7.85 4.24
C GLN A 16 -18.39 -7.59 4.37
N PHE A 17 -17.62 -7.82 3.30
CA PHE A 17 -16.17 -7.57 3.28
C PHE A 17 -15.72 -7.13 1.89
N ALA A 18 -15.30 -5.87 1.75
CA ALA A 18 -14.70 -5.35 0.53
C ALA A 18 -13.61 -4.32 0.85
N PHE A 19 -12.60 -4.24 -0.01
CA PHE A 19 -11.64 -3.13 0.01
C PHE A 19 -12.32 -1.86 -0.49
N THR A 20 -12.31 -0.81 0.32
CA THR A 20 -12.82 0.52 -0.08
C THR A 20 -11.71 1.37 -0.66
N GLN A 21 -10.47 1.21 -0.18
CA GLN A 21 -9.29 1.89 -0.69
C GLN A 21 -8.05 1.03 -0.47
N VAL A 22 -7.15 1.05 -1.45
CA VAL A 22 -5.77 0.56 -1.32
C VAL A 22 -4.88 1.65 -1.90
N LYS A 23 -4.09 2.31 -1.05
CA LYS A 23 -3.33 3.49 -1.47
C LYS A 23 -2.02 3.63 -0.72
N GLN A 24 -1.10 4.39 -1.30
CA GLN A 24 0.05 4.92 -0.58
C GLN A 24 -0.33 6.25 0.11
N LYS A 25 0.14 6.43 1.34
CA LYS A 25 0.05 7.71 2.06
C LYS A 25 1.29 7.90 2.91
N LEU A 26 2.01 9.01 2.71
CA LEU A 26 3.24 9.36 3.45
C LEU A 26 4.29 8.21 3.44
N GLY A 27 4.46 7.55 2.29
CA GLY A 27 5.43 6.46 2.12
C GLY A 27 5.02 5.09 2.66
N GLY A 28 3.79 4.94 3.19
CA GLY A 28 3.27 3.66 3.65
C GLY A 28 2.04 3.21 2.86
N LEU A 29 1.89 1.89 2.70
CA LEU A 29 0.65 1.27 2.24
C LEU A 29 -0.47 1.52 3.26
N ARG A 30 -1.69 1.77 2.78
CA ARG A 30 -2.90 1.90 3.58
C ARG A 30 -4.03 1.12 2.95
N ILE A 31 -4.59 0.20 3.73
CA ILE A 31 -5.72 -0.64 3.30
C ILE A 31 -6.95 -0.30 4.13
N TYR A 32 -8.04 0.06 3.46
CA TYR A 32 -9.33 0.32 4.09
C TYR A 32 -10.35 -0.70 3.58
N MET A 33 -11.17 -1.22 4.50
CA MET A 33 -12.21 -2.19 4.20
C MET A 33 -13.56 -1.74 4.76
N THR A 34 -14.65 -2.27 4.20
CA THR A 34 -16.02 -2.02 4.67
C THR A 34 -16.23 -2.52 6.11
N ASN A 35 -15.79 -3.74 6.41
CA ASN A 35 -15.69 -4.30 7.76
C ASN A 35 -14.39 -5.10 7.91
N THR A 36 -13.97 -5.34 9.16
CA THR A 36 -12.80 -6.20 9.46
C THR A 36 -13.07 -7.11 10.65
N THR A 37 -12.60 -8.35 10.56
CA THR A 37 -12.40 -9.22 11.73
C THR A 37 -11.02 -8.95 12.35
N PRO A 38 -10.73 -9.40 13.59
CA PRO A 38 -9.39 -9.31 14.17
C PRO A 38 -8.31 -9.94 13.30
N ALA A 39 -8.57 -11.11 12.70
CA ALA A 39 -7.63 -11.78 11.82
C ALA A 39 -7.32 -10.96 10.56
N MET A 40 -8.33 -10.29 10.00
CA MET A 40 -8.15 -9.40 8.85
C MET A 40 -7.33 -8.17 9.21
N ARG A 41 -7.54 -7.58 10.40
CA ARG A 41 -6.72 -6.46 10.87
C ARG A 41 -5.26 -6.85 10.99
N ASN A 42 -4.98 -8.00 11.61
CA ASN A 42 -3.60 -8.50 11.72
C ASN A 42 -2.97 -8.72 10.33
N ALA A 43 -3.72 -9.30 9.37
CA ALA A 43 -3.22 -9.49 8.01
C ALA A 43 -2.97 -8.16 7.27
N ILE A 44 -3.78 -7.13 7.52
CA ILE A 44 -3.57 -5.79 6.99
C ILE A 44 -2.32 -5.17 7.61
N ASP A 45 -2.18 -5.23 8.94
CA ASP A 45 -1.03 -4.70 9.67
C ASP A 45 0.27 -5.35 9.17
N ASP A 46 0.29 -6.68 9.02
CA ASP A 46 1.42 -7.43 8.46
C ASP A 46 1.77 -6.98 7.03
N ALA A 47 0.76 -6.72 6.20
CA ALA A 47 0.95 -6.26 4.83
C ALA A 47 1.49 -4.83 4.77
N GLU A 48 0.98 -3.92 5.60
CA GLU A 48 1.46 -2.54 5.71
C GLU A 48 2.91 -2.51 6.22
N ASP A 49 3.23 -3.30 7.25
CA ASP A 49 4.58 -3.43 7.81
C ASP A 49 5.57 -4.04 6.81
N LYS A 50 5.14 -5.04 6.04
CA LYS A 50 5.96 -5.64 4.99
C LYS A 50 6.23 -4.63 3.89
N ALA A 51 5.21 -3.90 3.44
CA ALA A 51 5.36 -2.87 2.40
C ALA A 51 6.35 -1.78 2.83
N ALA A 52 6.29 -1.32 4.08
CA ALA A 52 7.20 -0.31 4.63
C ALA A 52 8.68 -0.73 4.68
N ARG A 53 8.99 -2.00 4.44
CA ARG A 53 10.35 -2.58 4.44
C ARG A 53 10.73 -3.24 3.12
N THR A 54 9.87 -3.10 2.10
CA THR A 54 10.05 -3.70 0.78
C THR A 54 10.34 -2.61 -0.24
N CYS A 55 11.42 -2.77 -1.00
CA CYS A 55 11.79 -1.85 -2.06
C CYS A 55 10.70 -1.82 -3.14
N GLU A 56 10.10 -0.64 -3.37
CA GLU A 56 9.00 -0.45 -4.32
C GLU A 56 9.39 -0.77 -5.77
N LEU A 57 10.69 -0.74 -6.09
CA LEU A 57 11.19 -0.98 -7.45
C LEU A 57 11.63 -2.42 -7.72
N CYS A 58 12.06 -3.18 -6.70
CA CYS A 58 12.62 -4.51 -6.93
C CYS A 58 12.20 -5.59 -5.92
N GLY A 59 11.43 -5.26 -4.89
CA GLY A 59 10.94 -6.23 -3.90
C GLY A 59 11.96 -6.66 -2.84
N GLU A 60 13.22 -6.26 -2.96
CA GLU A 60 14.26 -6.53 -1.95
C GLU A 60 14.04 -5.72 -0.66
N GLN A 61 14.77 -6.04 0.41
CA GLN A 61 14.72 -5.26 1.64
C GLN A 61 15.05 -3.78 1.37
N GLY A 62 14.13 -2.90 1.77
CA GLY A 62 14.21 -1.46 1.60
C GLY A 62 13.99 -0.70 2.90
N SER A 63 14.27 0.59 2.86
CA SER A 63 14.00 1.52 3.95
C SER A 63 13.36 2.79 3.41
N ALA A 64 12.74 3.57 4.29
CA ALA A 64 12.23 4.89 3.94
C ALA A 64 13.36 5.76 3.36
N ASN A 65 13.06 6.41 2.24
CA ASN A 65 13.94 7.29 1.48
C ASN A 65 13.11 8.49 0.99
N GLU A 66 13.79 9.61 0.79
CA GLU A 66 13.24 10.73 0.05
C GLU A 66 13.44 10.46 -1.46
N GLY A 67 12.34 10.36 -2.19
CA GLY A 67 12.34 10.21 -3.64
C GLY A 67 12.65 11.51 -4.36
N SER A 68 12.97 11.43 -5.66
CA SER A 68 13.30 12.58 -6.52
C SER A 68 12.25 13.69 -6.57
N SER A 69 10.98 13.34 -6.31
CA SER A 69 9.84 14.27 -6.33
C SER A 69 9.41 14.79 -4.95
N GLY A 70 10.23 14.57 -3.91
CA GLY A 70 9.94 14.98 -2.53
C GLY A 70 8.92 14.10 -1.79
N TYR A 71 8.47 13.01 -2.40
CA TYR A 71 7.66 11.99 -1.74
C TYR A 71 8.52 11.01 -0.96
N ILE A 72 7.97 10.49 0.14
CA ILE A 72 8.57 9.38 0.88
C ILE A 72 8.28 8.08 0.12
N VAL A 73 9.34 7.31 -0.12
CA VAL A 73 9.30 6.00 -0.80
C VAL A 73 10.14 4.98 -0.01
N THR A 74 9.85 3.70 -0.17
CA THR A 74 10.65 2.61 0.40
C THR A 74 11.57 2.03 -0.68
N LEU A 75 12.88 2.22 -0.56
CA LEU A 75 13.86 1.77 -1.56
C LEU A 75 15.04 1.05 -0.89
N CYS A 76 15.62 0.07 -1.57
CA CYS A 76 16.93 -0.49 -1.22
C CYS A 76 18.05 0.46 -1.65
N ALA A 77 19.25 0.31 -1.07
CA ALA A 77 20.38 1.19 -1.35
C ALA A 77 20.69 1.32 -2.86
N ARG A 78 20.69 0.20 -3.59
CA ARG A 78 20.93 0.16 -5.04
C ARG A 78 19.91 0.99 -5.81
N CYS A 79 18.63 0.82 -5.53
CA CYS A 79 17.55 1.54 -6.21
C CYS A 79 17.50 3.02 -5.80
N ALA A 80 17.82 3.33 -4.53
CA ALA A 80 17.88 4.70 -4.04
C ALA A 80 18.97 5.53 -4.74
N THR A 81 20.10 4.93 -5.15
CA THR A 81 21.13 5.62 -5.94
C THR A 81 20.64 5.97 -7.34
N HIS A 82 19.92 5.05 -8.01
CA HIS A 82 19.42 5.29 -9.37
C HIS A 82 18.20 6.23 -9.43
N ASN A 83 17.41 6.30 -8.36
CA ASN A 83 16.16 7.08 -8.32
C ASN A 83 16.36 8.57 -7.92
N ARG A 84 17.60 9.02 -7.69
CA ARG A 84 17.92 10.40 -7.22
C ARG A 84 18.30 11.38 -8.35
N CYS A 85 18.27 10.97 -9.61
CA CYS A 85 18.75 11.78 -10.76
C CYS A 85 17.74 11.91 -11.91
N ASN A 86 16.44 12.00 -11.63
CA ASN A 86 15.46 12.53 -12.60
C ASN A 86 15.10 13.97 -12.23
#